data_AF-A0A0P0A2Z0-F1
#
_entry.id   AF-A0A0P0A2Z0-F1
#
_cell.length_a   1.000
_cell.length_b   1.000
_cell.length_c   1.000
_cell.angle_alpha   90.00
_cell.angle_beta   90.00
_cell.angle_gamma   90.00
#
_symmetry.space_group_name_H-M   'P 1'
#
loop_
_entity.id
_entity.type
_entity.pdbx_description
1 polymer ?
#
loop_
_entity_poly.entity_id
_entity_poly.type
_entity_poly.pdbx_seq_one_letter_code
_entity_poly.pdbx_strand_id
1 'polypeptide(L)'
;TSIELDSHLFNLSSEKLKLNTRVTLIHQDILQFQFPNKQRYKIVGNIPYHLSTQIIKKVVFESRASDIYLIVEEGFYKRTLDIHRTLGLLLHTQVSIQQLLKLPAECFHPKPKVNSVLIKLTRHTTDVPDKYWKLYTYFVSKWVNREYRQLFTKNQFHQAMKHA
;
A
#
# COMPACT_ATOMS: atom_id res chain seq x y z
N THR A 1 -8.22 -0.44 16.94
CA THR A 1 -8.15 -1.87 16.59
C THR A 1 -6.74 -2.20 16.13
N SER A 2 -6.11 -3.21 16.72
CA SER A 2 -4.85 -3.79 16.24
C SER A 2 -5.13 -5.15 15.63
N ILE A 3 -4.43 -5.50 14.55
CA ILE A 3 -4.56 -6.77 13.84
C ILE A 3 -3.19 -7.43 13.87
N GLU A 4 -3.09 -8.60 14.51
CA GLU A 4 -1.85 -9.35 14.67
C GLU A 4 -2.08 -10.81 14.25
N LEU A 5 -1.15 -11.37 13.48
CA LEU A 5 -1.24 -12.75 12.98
C LEU A 5 -0.51 -13.72 13.91
N ASP A 6 0.56 -13.29 14.55
CA ASP A 6 1.34 -14.15 15.43
C ASP A 6 0.65 -14.29 16.79
N SER A 7 0.33 -15.53 17.17
CA SER A 7 -0.42 -15.81 18.40
C SER A 7 0.36 -15.43 19.66
N HIS A 8 1.69 -15.54 19.64
CA HIS A 8 2.53 -15.17 20.77
C HIS A 8 2.54 -13.64 20.94
N LEU A 9 2.75 -12.88 19.86
CA LEU A 9 2.70 -11.42 19.89
C LEU A 9 1.32 -10.88 20.23
N PHE A 10 0.26 -11.54 19.76
CA PHE A 10 -1.12 -11.22 20.11
C PHE A 10 -1.34 -11.36 21.62
N ASN A 11 -0.94 -12.49 22.20
CA ASN A 11 -1.08 -12.76 23.64
C ASN A 11 -0.26 -11.77 24.48
N LEU A 12 0.97 -11.48 24.08
CA LEU A 12 1.83 -10.49 24.74
C LEU A 12 1.19 -9.10 24.71
N SER A 13 0.63 -8.70 23.56
CA SER A 13 -0.07 -7.43 23.39
C SER A 13 -1.35 -7.36 24.23
N SER A 14 -2.09 -8.47 24.32
CA SER A 14 -3.30 -8.59 25.12
C SER A 14 -3.03 -8.36 26.60
N GLU A 15 -2.00 -9.01 27.14
CA GLU A 15 -1.60 -8.79 28.53
C GLU A 15 -1.10 -7.35 28.76
N LYS A 16 -0.24 -6.83 27.87
CA LYS A 16 0.31 -5.47 27.99
C LYS A 16 -0.75 -4.38 27.92
N LEU A 17 -1.83 -4.62 27.17
CA LEU A 17 -2.89 -3.64 26.92
C LEU A 17 -4.20 -3.97 27.65
N LYS A 18 -4.19 -4.93 28.58
CA LYS A 18 -5.38 -5.47 29.26
C LYS A 18 -6.27 -4.40 29.91
N LEU A 19 -5.67 -3.33 30.44
CA LEU A 19 -6.39 -2.23 31.09
C LEU A 19 -6.84 -1.12 30.11
N ASN A 20 -6.46 -1.19 28.84
CA ASN A 20 -6.77 -0.17 27.85
C ASN A 20 -8.03 -0.51 27.06
N THR A 21 -9.18 -0.04 27.54
CA THR A 21 -10.50 -0.25 26.93
C THR A 21 -10.68 0.40 25.56
N ARG A 22 -9.77 1.30 25.14
CA ARG A 22 -9.81 1.95 23.82
C ARG A 22 -9.14 1.12 22.73
N VAL A 23 -8.51 0.00 23.08
CA VAL A 23 -7.80 -0.86 22.13
C VAL A 23 -8.49 -2.22 22.03
N THR A 24 -9.08 -2.48 20.87
CA THR A 24 -9.50 -3.82 20.47
C THR A 24 -8.36 -4.53 19.77
N LEU A 25 -8.00 -5.74 20.20
CA LEU A 25 -7.04 -6.61 19.51
C LEU A 25 -7.79 -7.68 18.72
N ILE A 26 -7.33 -7.97 17.51
CA ILE A 26 -7.86 -9.00 16.62
C ILE A 26 -6.70 -9.91 16.20
N HIS A 27 -6.82 -11.20 16.48
CA HIS A 27 -5.86 -12.21 16.05
C HIS A 27 -6.25 -12.70 14.65
N GLN A 28 -5.70 -12.08 13.60
CA GLN A 28 -6.06 -12.35 12.22
C GLN A 28 -4.96 -11.92 11.25
N ASP A 29 -4.89 -12.57 10.10
CA ASP A 29 -4.11 -12.11 8.95
C ASP A 29 -4.71 -10.82 8.37
N ILE A 30 -3.92 -9.74 8.32
CA ILE A 30 -4.30 -8.47 7.69
C ILE A 30 -4.70 -8.62 6.21
N LEU A 31 -4.11 -9.58 5.49
CA LEU A 31 -4.44 -9.84 4.09
C LEU A 31 -5.86 -10.44 3.93
N GLN A 32 -6.38 -11.09 4.98
CA GLN A 32 -7.74 -11.63 5.04
C GLN A 32 -8.73 -10.71 5.77
N PHE A 33 -8.23 -9.66 6.42
CA PHE A 33 -9.06 -8.74 7.18
C PHE A 33 -10.04 -7.97 6.29
N GLN A 34 -11.28 -7.83 6.75
CA GLN A 34 -12.32 -7.03 6.10
C GLN A 34 -12.39 -5.66 6.76
N PHE A 35 -12.04 -4.61 6.03
CA PHE A 35 -12.06 -3.27 6.57
C PHE A 35 -13.48 -2.70 6.70
N PRO A 36 -13.74 -1.80 7.66
CA PRO A 36 -15.01 -1.08 7.73
C PRO A 36 -15.28 -0.27 6.45
N ASN A 37 -16.52 -0.29 5.97
CA ASN A 37 -16.93 0.42 4.75
C ASN A 37 -17.63 1.76 5.01
N LYS A 38 -18.25 1.95 6.18
CA LYS A 38 -19.10 3.11 6.49
C LYS A 38 -18.49 4.10 7.47
N GLN A 39 -17.33 3.79 8.03
CA GLN A 39 -16.67 4.62 9.04
C GLN A 39 -15.44 5.30 8.43
N ARG A 40 -15.19 6.55 8.82
CA ARG A 40 -13.91 7.20 8.55
C ARG A 40 -12.86 6.69 9.55
N TYR A 41 -11.78 6.13 9.05
CA TYR A 41 -10.64 5.71 9.86
C TYR A 41 -9.32 6.00 9.16
N LYS A 42 -8.25 5.75 9.89
CA LYS A 42 -6.87 5.80 9.45
C LYS A 42 -6.22 4.46 9.73
N ILE A 43 -5.19 4.13 8.98
CA ILE A 43 -4.38 2.92 9.19
C ILE A 43 -2.97 3.37 9.59
N VAL A 44 -2.38 2.70 10.57
CA VAL A 44 -1.00 2.88 10.98
C VAL A 44 -0.38 1.50 11.12
N GLY A 45 0.82 1.30 10.58
CA GLY A 45 1.50 0.01 10.69
C GLY A 45 3.01 0.09 10.46
N ASN A 46 3.76 -0.60 11.32
CA ASN A 46 5.14 -0.99 11.01
C ASN A 46 5.09 -2.38 10.38
N ILE A 47 5.27 -2.46 9.06
CA ILE A 47 4.93 -3.68 8.31
C ILE A 47 6.19 -4.47 7.93
N PRO A 48 6.10 -5.80 7.87
CA PRO A 48 7.24 -6.62 7.46
C PRO A 48 7.59 -6.38 5.99
N TYR A 49 8.89 -6.29 5.71
CA TYR A 49 9.40 -5.89 4.39
C TYR A 49 8.97 -6.84 3.26
N HIS A 50 8.99 -8.15 3.51
CA HIS A 50 8.61 -9.17 2.53
C HIS A 50 7.11 -9.12 2.14
N LEU A 51 6.24 -8.56 3.01
CA LEU A 51 4.80 -8.38 2.71
C LEU A 51 4.46 -6.95 2.30
N SER A 52 5.42 -6.03 2.20
CA SER A 52 5.13 -4.60 1.96
C SER A 52 4.27 -4.38 0.72
N THR A 53 4.53 -5.09 -0.38
CA THR A 53 3.71 -5.01 -1.61
C THR A 53 2.28 -5.52 -1.39
N GLN A 54 2.10 -6.61 -0.64
CA GLN A 54 0.78 -7.20 -0.42
C GLN A 54 -0.05 -6.33 0.52
N ILE A 55 0.55 -5.90 1.62
CA ILE A 55 -0.10 -5.06 2.62
C ILE A 55 -0.45 -3.69 2.03
N ILE A 56 0.46 -3.02 1.31
CA ILE A 56 0.14 -1.71 0.71
C ILE A 56 -1.03 -1.82 -0.27
N LYS A 57 -1.07 -2.89 -1.09
CA LYS A 57 -2.18 -3.15 -2.00
C LYS A 57 -3.48 -3.37 -1.23
N LYS A 58 -3.44 -4.22 -0.19
CA LYS A 58 -4.58 -4.52 0.68
C LYS A 58 -5.15 -3.25 1.30
N VAL A 59 -4.32 -2.42 1.93
CA VAL A 59 -4.80 -1.21 2.61
C VAL A 59 -5.19 -0.09 1.64
N VAL A 60 -4.57 0.01 0.46
CA VAL A 60 -4.92 1.05 -0.51
C VAL A 60 -6.17 0.67 -1.32
N PHE A 61 -6.26 -0.56 -1.82
CA PHE A 61 -7.33 -0.96 -2.75
C PHE A 61 -8.55 -1.61 -2.08
N GLU A 62 -8.40 -2.19 -0.88
CA GLU A 62 -9.51 -2.88 -0.20
C GLU A 62 -9.99 -2.17 1.08
N SER A 63 -9.39 -1.03 1.43
CA SER A 63 -9.85 -0.20 2.55
C SER A 63 -10.36 1.16 2.06
N ARG A 64 -11.15 1.81 2.91
CA ARG A 64 -11.62 3.20 2.75
C ARG A 64 -10.91 4.15 3.71
N ALA A 65 -9.73 3.77 4.21
CA ALA A 65 -8.93 4.61 5.09
C ALA A 65 -8.59 5.94 4.40
N SER A 66 -8.79 7.05 5.12
CA SER A 66 -8.52 8.41 4.61
C SER A 66 -7.03 8.73 4.56
N ASP A 67 -6.32 8.35 5.61
CA ASP A 67 -4.86 8.41 5.69
C ASP A 67 -4.31 7.05 6.12
N ILE A 68 -3.18 6.67 5.54
CA ILE A 68 -2.46 5.43 5.84
C ILE A 68 -1.02 5.80 6.15
N TYR A 69 -0.51 5.39 7.31
CA TYR A 69 0.86 5.63 7.74
C TYR A 69 1.59 4.30 7.83
N LEU A 70 2.63 4.12 7.03
CA LEU A 70 3.40 2.87 6.99
C LEU A 70 4.87 3.15 7.23
N ILE A 71 5.51 2.32 8.05
CA ILE A 71 6.96 2.22 8.07
C ILE A 71 7.35 1.11 7.09
N VAL A 72 8.18 1.45 6.11
CA VAL A 72 8.63 0.56 5.03
C VAL A 72 10.12 0.77 4.75
N GLU A 73 10.79 -0.19 4.10
CA GLU A 73 12.17 0.01 3.62
C GLU A 73 12.27 1.22 2.69
N GLU A 74 13.38 1.96 2.78
CA GLU A 74 13.63 3.11 1.90
C GLU A 74 13.63 2.72 0.41
N GLY A 75 14.17 1.55 0.07
CA GLY A 75 14.14 1.01 -1.30
C GLY A 75 12.74 0.61 -1.77
N PHE A 76 11.86 0.18 -0.86
CA PHE A 76 10.45 -0.05 -1.19
C PHE A 76 9.70 1.26 -1.44
N TYR A 77 9.90 2.27 -0.59
CA TYR A 77 9.31 3.58 -0.79
C TYR A 77 9.67 4.18 -2.16
N LYS A 78 10.94 4.16 -2.56
CA LYS A 78 11.36 4.62 -3.91
C LYS A 78 10.61 3.91 -5.03
N ARG A 79 10.38 2.61 -4.88
CA ARG A 79 9.59 1.79 -5.83
C ARG A 79 8.10 2.16 -5.87
N THR A 80 7.54 2.74 -4.82
CA THR A 80 6.15 3.23 -4.81
C THR A 80 5.97 4.55 -5.54
N LEU A 81 7.05 5.34 -5.70
CA LEU A 81 7.05 6.60 -6.45
C LEU A 81 7.28 6.42 -7.95
N ASP A 82 7.86 5.27 -8.34
CA ASP A 82 8.23 5.00 -9.72
C ASP A 82 6.99 4.62 -10.56
N ILE A 83 6.50 5.57 -11.35
CA ILE A 83 5.35 5.39 -12.26
C ILE A 83 5.67 4.50 -13.46
N HIS A 84 6.93 4.12 -13.68
CA HIS A 84 7.30 3.10 -14.66
C HIS A 84 7.14 1.69 -14.11
N ARG A 85 6.70 1.53 -12.86
CA ARG A 85 6.39 0.23 -12.24
C ARG A 85 4.90 0.12 -12.02
N THR A 86 4.35 -1.08 -12.25
CA THR A 86 2.93 -1.38 -12.05
C THR A 86 2.43 -0.96 -10.67
N LEU A 87 3.20 -1.23 -9.62
CA LEU A 87 2.82 -0.84 -8.25
C LEU A 87 2.71 0.69 -8.11
N GLY A 88 3.75 1.43 -8.52
CA GLY A 88 3.77 2.88 -8.39
C GLY A 88 2.60 3.51 -9.16
N LEU A 89 2.45 3.17 -10.44
CA LEU A 89 1.38 3.71 -11.27
C LEU A 89 -0.02 3.44 -10.69
N LEU A 90 -0.29 2.22 -10.20
CA LEU A 90 -1.58 1.88 -9.59
C LEU A 90 -1.83 2.58 -8.25
N LEU A 91 -0.81 2.78 -7.42
CA LEU A 91 -0.97 3.48 -6.15
C LEU A 91 -1.34 4.95 -6.39
N HIS A 92 -0.64 5.58 -7.33
CA HIS A 92 -0.83 7.00 -7.67
C HIS A 92 -2.23 7.32 -8.24
N THR A 93 -3.02 6.34 -8.67
CA THR A 93 -4.42 6.59 -9.04
C THR A 93 -5.35 6.73 -7.84
N GLN A 94 -4.96 6.24 -6.66
CA GLN A 94 -5.82 6.16 -5.48
C GLN A 94 -5.35 7.08 -4.35
N VAL A 95 -4.04 7.28 -4.22
CA VAL A 95 -3.41 7.96 -3.09
C VAL A 95 -2.22 8.80 -3.52
N SER A 96 -2.03 9.93 -2.84
CA SER A 96 -0.78 10.68 -2.86
C SER A 96 0.17 10.09 -1.82
N ILE A 97 1.47 9.99 -2.14
CA ILE A 97 2.47 9.34 -1.29
C ILE A 97 3.53 10.38 -0.87
N GLN A 98 3.73 10.53 0.43
CA GLN A 98 4.71 11.46 1.00
C GLN A 98 5.61 10.75 2.02
N GLN A 99 6.93 10.99 1.95
CA GLN A 99 7.84 10.64 3.04
C GLN A 99 7.71 11.66 4.16
N LEU A 100 7.48 11.20 5.38
CA LEU A 100 7.42 12.04 6.58
C LEU A 100 8.74 12.05 7.34
N LEU A 101 9.38 10.88 7.48
CA LEU A 101 10.57 10.73 8.30
C LEU A 101 11.46 9.60 7.75
N LYS A 102 12.79 9.80 7.81
CA LYS A 102 13.75 8.70 7.64
C LYS A 102 14.02 8.06 9.00
N LEU A 103 14.02 6.74 9.03
CA LEU A 103 14.23 5.93 10.23
C LEU A 103 15.51 5.10 10.04
N PRO A 104 16.61 5.46 10.74
CA PRO A 104 17.84 4.66 10.72
C PRO A 104 17.59 3.22 11.15
N ALA A 105 18.36 2.28 10.59
CA ALA A 105 18.28 0.86 10.93
C ALA A 105 18.47 0.58 12.43
N GLU A 106 19.24 1.44 13.12
CA GLU A 106 19.51 1.38 14.56
C GLU A 106 18.24 1.50 15.42
N CYS A 107 17.15 2.03 14.89
CA CYS A 107 15.88 2.14 15.60
C CYS A 107 15.14 0.79 15.72
N PHE A 108 15.62 -0.28 15.07
CA PHE A 108 14.93 -1.56 14.98
C PHE A 108 15.74 -2.70 15.59
N HIS A 109 15.04 -3.71 16.11
CA HIS A 109 15.62 -4.95 16.58
C HIS A 109 14.83 -6.17 16.05
N PRO A 110 15.50 -7.14 15.42
CA PRO A 110 16.91 -7.13 15.00
C PRO A 110 17.23 -5.98 14.02
N LYS A 111 18.48 -5.50 14.02
CA LYS A 111 18.91 -4.40 13.15
C LYS A 111 18.82 -4.83 11.68
N PRO A 112 17.99 -4.19 10.83
CA PRO A 112 17.93 -4.48 9.41
C PRO A 112 19.20 -4.00 8.68
N LYS A 113 19.41 -4.52 7.47
CA LYS A 113 20.56 -4.12 6.62
C LYS A 113 20.36 -2.76 5.94
N VAL A 114 19.12 -2.26 5.92
CA VAL A 114 18.72 -1.05 5.21
C VAL A 114 17.89 -0.16 6.13
N ASN A 115 17.89 1.14 5.83
CA ASN A 115 17.06 2.10 6.53
C ASN A 115 15.59 1.97 6.11
N SER A 116 14.72 2.48 6.99
CA SER A 116 13.29 2.59 6.76
C SER A 116 12.87 4.04 6.60
N VAL A 117 11.64 4.22 6.13
CA VAL A 117 10.98 5.51 6.06
C VAL A 117 9.56 5.38 6.56
N LEU A 118 9.10 6.39 7.30
CA LEU A 118 7.68 6.58 7.58
C LEU A 118 7.07 7.32 6.39
N ILE A 119 6.12 6.67 5.73
CA ILE A 119 5.36 7.24 4.63
C ILE A 119 3.92 7.48 5.03
N LYS A 120 3.32 8.50 4.42
CA LYS A 120 1.90 8.80 4.48
C LYS A 120 1.30 8.64 3.10
N LEU A 121 0.21 7.88 3.03
CA LEU A 121 -0.65 7.79 1.86
C LEU A 121 -1.97 8.48 2.15
N THR A 122 -2.30 9.52 1.39
CA THR A 122 -3.55 10.27 1.54
C THR A 122 -4.46 9.97 0.37
N ARG A 123 -5.68 9.53 0.67
CA ARG A 123 -6.67 9.19 -0.36
C ARG A 123 -7.21 10.44 -1.03
N HIS A 124 -7.25 10.41 -2.35
CA HIS A 124 -7.87 11.45 -3.18
C HIS A 124 -8.93 10.84 -4.10
N THR A 125 -9.63 11.71 -4.83
CA THR A 125 -10.53 11.28 -5.89
C THR A 125 -9.72 10.57 -6.97
N THR A 126 -10.19 9.39 -7.39
CA THR A 126 -9.59 8.62 -8.48
C THR A 126 -10.21 9.03 -9.82
N ASP A 127 -9.39 9.24 -10.84
CA ASP A 127 -9.84 9.46 -12.22
C ASP A 127 -10.19 8.14 -12.93
N VAL A 128 -9.97 6.99 -12.26
CA VAL A 128 -10.33 5.66 -12.76
C VAL A 128 -11.59 5.18 -12.03
N PRO A 129 -12.77 5.22 -12.67
CA PRO A 129 -13.99 4.64 -12.12
C PRO A 129 -13.87 3.14 -11.87
N ASP A 130 -14.53 2.64 -10.82
CA ASP A 130 -14.51 1.22 -10.43
C ASP A 130 -14.86 0.27 -11.59
N LYS A 131 -15.81 0.66 -12.46
CA LYS A 131 -16.20 -0.13 -13.64
C LYS A 131 -15.06 -0.39 -14.63
N TYR A 132 -14.05 0.48 -14.67
CA TYR A 132 -12.88 0.34 -15.54
C TYR A 132 -11.66 -0.21 -14.83
N TRP A 133 -11.73 -0.50 -13.53
CA TRP A 133 -10.56 -0.90 -12.74
C TRP A 133 -9.85 -2.14 -13.31
N LYS A 134 -10.61 -3.19 -13.68
CA LYS A 134 -10.04 -4.40 -14.30
C LYS A 134 -9.34 -4.11 -15.63
N LEU A 135 -9.93 -3.24 -16.46
CA LEU A 135 -9.33 -2.85 -17.74
C LEU A 135 -8.07 -2.00 -17.53
N TYR A 136 -8.12 -1.06 -16.58
CA TYR A 136 -7.01 -0.18 -16.25
C TYR A 136 -5.81 -0.95 -15.68
N THR A 137 -6.04 -1.88 -14.75
CA THR A 137 -4.98 -2.73 -14.20
C THR A 137 -4.33 -3.61 -15.27
N TYR A 138 -5.13 -4.16 -16.20
CA TYR A 138 -4.60 -4.86 -17.38
C TYR A 138 -3.75 -3.93 -18.26
N PHE A 139 -4.26 -2.74 -18.58
CA PHE A 139 -3.55 -1.73 -19.36
C PHE A 139 -2.19 -1.40 -18.74
N VAL A 140 -2.16 -1.05 -17.45
CA VAL A 140 -0.94 -0.71 -16.71
C VAL A 140 0.07 -1.85 -16.73
N SER A 141 -0.38 -3.09 -16.54
CA SER A 141 0.48 -4.28 -16.59
C SER A 141 1.19 -4.41 -17.95
N LYS A 142 0.43 -4.34 -19.04
CA LYS A 142 0.98 -4.44 -20.41
C LYS A 142 1.84 -3.24 -20.79
N TRP A 143 1.45 -2.04 -20.37
CA TRP A 143 2.19 -0.82 -20.65
C TRP A 143 3.58 -0.83 -20.03
N VAL A 144 3.67 -1.13 -18.73
CA VAL A 144 4.94 -1.18 -17.98
C VAL A 144 5.87 -2.27 -18.53
N ASN A 145 5.31 -3.42 -18.92
CA ASN A 145 6.08 -4.52 -19.54
C ASN A 145 6.43 -4.27 -21.01
N ARG A 146 6.07 -3.11 -21.58
CA ARG A 146 6.29 -2.76 -22.99
C ARG A 146 5.61 -3.71 -23.99
N GLU A 147 4.53 -4.37 -23.56
CA GLU A 147 3.71 -5.27 -24.37
C GLU A 147 2.69 -4.47 -25.23
N TYR A 148 3.14 -3.37 -25.86
CA TYR A 148 2.25 -2.39 -26.50
C TYR A 148 1.34 -2.97 -27.58
N ARG A 149 1.77 -4.02 -28.28
CA ARG A 149 0.97 -4.70 -29.32
C ARG A 149 -0.27 -5.41 -28.76
N GLN A 150 -0.31 -5.69 -27.46
CA GLN A 150 -1.50 -6.23 -26.78
C GLN A 150 -2.50 -5.12 -26.38
N LEU A 151 -2.09 -3.86 -26.46
CA LEU A 151 -2.91 -2.70 -26.12
C LEU A 151 -3.36 -1.94 -27.36
N PHE A 152 -2.48 -1.83 -28.35
CA PHE A 152 -2.66 -0.95 -29.49
C PHE A 152 -2.17 -1.61 -30.77
N THR A 153 -2.88 -1.34 -31.87
CA THR A 153 -2.30 -1.46 -33.21
C THR A 153 -1.23 -0.39 -33.41
N LYS A 154 -0.37 -0.55 -34.44
CA LYS A 154 0.68 0.42 -34.75
C LYS A 154 0.12 1.84 -34.97
N ASN A 155 -1.01 1.95 -35.67
CA ASN A 155 -1.66 3.23 -35.94
C ASN A 155 -2.23 3.86 -34.66
N GLN A 156 -2.89 3.06 -33.81
CA GLN A 156 -3.42 3.53 -32.54
C GLN A 156 -2.30 4.00 -31.61
N PHE A 157 -1.21 3.24 -31.49
CA PHE A 157 -0.07 3.63 -30.66
C PHE A 157 0.53 4.94 -31.13
N HIS A 158 0.76 5.09 -32.45
CA HIS A 158 1.29 6.33 -33.01
C HIS A 158 0.38 7.53 -32.76
N GLN A 159 -0.94 7.38 -32.90
CA GLN A 159 -1.89 8.47 -32.60
C GLN A 159 -1.94 8.78 -31.10
N ALA A 160 -1.97 7.77 -30.23
CA ALA A 160 -2.00 7.96 -28.79
C ALA A 160 -0.77 8.74 -28.28
N MET A 161 0.42 8.41 -28.80
CA MET A 161 1.67 9.08 -28.42
C MET A 161 1.78 10.53 -28.89
N LYS A 162 0.89 11.02 -29.78
CA LYS A 162 0.85 12.45 -30.14
C LYS A 162 0.18 13.32 -29.08
N HIS A 163 -0.61 12.69 -28.19
CA HIS A 163 -1.39 13.36 -27.15
C HIS A 163 -0.90 13.02 -25.74
N ALA A 164 0.20 12.27 -25.62
CA ALA A 164 0.83 11.86 -24.37
C ALA A 164 2.05 12.73 -24.08
#